data_AF-A0A8J7VTM4-F1
#
_entry.id   AF-A0A8J7VTM4-F1
#
_cell.length_a   1.000
_cell.length_b   1.000
_cell.length_c   1.000
_cell.angle_alpha   90.00
_cell.angle_beta   90.00
_cell.angle_gamma   90.00
#
_symmetry.space_group_name_H-M   'P 1'
#
loop_
_entity.id
_entity.type
_entity.pdbx_description
1 polymer ?
#
loop_
_entity_poly.entity_id
_entity_poly.type
_entity_poly.pdbx_seq_one_letter_code
_entity_poly.pdbx_strand_id
1 'polypeptide(L)'
;MQDEIYADLIQRKGGAYRAELVAQDSHYLDPIERREGRLAGNSRIWGDASAEVQSRVIDHLLDASRDAGLGARDTAHVLAIARIESGFNPDAAAGTTSASGLGQFVRDTGIAYGLTDQNRFDVQSQARALVAHYLDNRELATRRGQDEAYIYKYHHDGPSLDFGGLALSEDKVMPLLDGYTRFVEARFVLEQGGDRAPDHGGGVPGAVAETFDDVIQAELPRQSDVVRHADGEHGEQRRMGTHDLAPAQSTAAHGHLRENDRGEDVRALQSTLIELGFGDAHGVPLQSDGVFGPRTGEAVRALQRAHGLEADGIVGPDTRAAMDRALPLERAASLAGEGVDGSPAAPLEALLAAARTGDQAALREALSDLSKSAIGQVFHAAASAPPTREERALAAPLQQDGMQR
;
A
#
# COMPACT_ATOMS: atom_id res chain seq x y z
N MET A 1 -2.45 41.26 -0.07
CA MET A 1 -3.25 40.74 -1.19
C MET A 1 -2.95 39.29 -1.54
N GLN A 2 -1.73 38.87 -1.91
CA GLN A 2 -1.48 37.43 -2.17
C GLN A 2 -1.60 36.56 -0.89
N ASP A 3 -1.12 37.04 0.27
CA ASP A 3 -1.19 36.29 1.53
C ASP A 3 -2.61 36.19 2.13
N GLU A 4 -3.52 37.11 1.79
CA GLU A 4 -4.89 37.13 2.34
C GLU A 4 -5.77 36.05 1.71
N ILE A 5 -5.50 35.67 0.46
CA ILE A 5 -6.29 34.67 -0.28
C ILE A 5 -6.02 33.24 0.23
N TYR A 6 -4.84 33.00 0.80
CA TYR A 6 -4.45 31.70 1.34
C TYR A 6 -4.63 31.57 2.86
N ALA A 7 -5.05 32.64 3.55
CA ALA A 7 -5.05 32.72 5.01
C ALA A 7 -5.75 31.53 5.67
N ASP A 8 -6.85 31.05 5.09
CA ASP A 8 -7.67 29.95 5.61
C ASP A 8 -7.14 28.56 5.26
N LEU A 9 -6.18 28.51 4.33
CA LEU A 9 -5.44 27.30 3.97
C LEU A 9 -4.18 27.12 4.83
N ILE A 10 -3.62 28.18 5.41
CA ILE A 10 -2.38 28.11 6.20
C ILE A 10 -2.57 27.26 7.45
N GLN A 11 -1.70 26.26 7.60
CA GLN A 11 -1.65 25.38 8.77
C GLN A 11 -0.66 25.88 9.81
N ARG A 12 -1.03 25.66 11.07
CA ARG A 12 -0.12 25.84 12.20
C ARG A 12 0.69 24.57 12.40
N LYS A 13 1.90 24.72 12.94
CA LYS A 13 2.76 23.61 13.38
C LYS A 13 1.99 22.62 14.25
N GLY A 14 2.04 21.34 13.87
CA GLY A 14 1.48 20.23 14.62
C GLY A 14 2.36 19.73 15.78
N GLY A 15 1.99 18.58 16.33
CA GLY A 15 2.76 17.91 17.37
C GLY A 15 4.05 17.27 16.83
N ALA A 16 5.12 17.31 17.62
CA ALA A 16 6.39 16.66 17.27
C ALA A 16 6.40 15.17 17.69
N TYR A 17 7.07 14.33 16.89
CA TYR A 17 7.45 12.98 17.33
C TYR A 17 8.54 13.03 18.40
N ARG A 18 8.51 12.08 19.32
CA ARG A 18 9.60 11.88 20.31
C ARG A 18 10.74 11.16 19.61
N ALA A 19 11.98 11.63 19.79
CA ALA A 19 13.16 11.09 19.11
C ALA A 19 13.35 9.57 19.32
N GLU A 20 12.98 9.07 20.51
CA GLU A 20 13.04 7.64 20.87
C GLU A 20 12.08 6.75 20.07
N LEU A 21 11.05 7.35 19.46
CA LEU A 21 10.01 6.66 18.69
C LEU A 21 10.23 6.79 17.18
N VAL A 22 11.35 7.39 16.76
CA VAL A 22 11.66 7.55 15.34
C VAL A 22 12.25 6.26 14.80
N ALA A 23 11.61 5.70 13.77
CA ALA A 23 12.06 4.51 13.08
C ALA A 23 13.37 4.78 12.32
N GLN A 24 14.19 3.74 12.13
CA GLN A 24 15.50 3.89 11.51
C GLN A 24 15.43 4.29 10.03
N ASP A 25 14.36 3.93 9.34
CA ASP A 25 14.08 4.22 7.93
C ASP A 25 13.28 5.53 7.74
N SER A 26 12.96 6.23 8.82
CA SER A 26 12.28 7.52 8.80
C SER A 26 13.21 8.67 8.38
N HIS A 27 12.66 9.61 7.61
CA HIS A 27 13.33 10.86 7.23
C HIS A 27 13.14 11.99 8.27
N TYR A 28 12.54 11.71 9.42
CA TYR A 28 12.17 12.73 10.42
C TYR A 28 13.38 13.38 11.10
N LEU A 29 14.52 12.69 11.15
CA LEU A 29 15.77 13.23 11.70
C LEU A 29 16.74 13.73 10.62
N ASP A 30 16.38 13.60 9.34
CA ASP A 30 17.23 14.04 8.24
C ASP A 30 17.35 15.57 8.24
N PRO A 31 18.57 16.11 8.02
CA PRO A 31 18.78 17.55 7.94
C PRO A 31 17.96 18.15 6.80
N ILE A 32 17.40 19.33 7.02
CA ILE A 32 16.67 20.08 6.00
C ILE A 32 17.67 20.89 5.17
N GLU A 33 17.68 20.67 3.86
CA GLU A 33 18.47 21.46 2.94
C GLU A 33 17.99 22.92 2.93
N ARG A 34 18.88 23.86 3.22
CA ARG A 34 18.61 25.30 3.19
C ARG A 34 19.50 25.97 2.15
N ARG A 35 19.17 25.77 0.88
CA ARG A 35 19.79 26.49 -0.24
C ARG A 35 18.91 27.64 -0.69
N GLU A 36 19.54 28.69 -1.20
CA GLU A 36 18.83 29.88 -1.70
C GLU A 36 17.81 29.49 -2.78
N GLY A 37 16.59 30.03 -2.67
CA GLY A 37 15.49 29.76 -3.60
C GLY A 37 14.73 28.44 -3.37
N ARG A 38 15.21 27.52 -2.52
CA ARG A 38 14.44 26.31 -2.15
C ARG A 38 13.32 26.66 -1.18
N LEU A 39 12.10 26.21 -1.49
CA LEU A 39 10.98 26.21 -0.56
C LEU A 39 11.23 25.15 0.52
N ALA A 40 11.43 25.59 1.75
CA ALA A 40 11.79 24.72 2.86
C ALA A 40 10.91 24.97 4.10
N GLY A 41 10.55 23.89 4.78
CA GLY A 41 9.93 23.95 6.10
C GLY A 41 10.90 24.46 7.17
N ASN A 42 10.33 24.81 8.33
CA ASN A 42 11.09 25.11 9.54
C ASN A 42 11.58 23.82 10.21
N SER A 43 10.81 22.73 10.11
CA SER A 43 11.17 21.39 10.58
C SER A 43 10.50 20.28 9.77
N ARG A 44 10.70 19.01 10.16
CA ARG A 44 10.03 17.83 9.60
C ARG A 44 8.58 17.65 10.10
N ILE A 45 8.11 18.56 10.95
CA ILE A 45 6.78 18.47 11.57
C ILE A 45 5.73 19.01 10.60
N TRP A 46 4.61 18.30 10.51
CA TRP A 46 3.42 18.74 9.78
C TRP A 46 3.06 20.22 10.08
N GLY A 47 2.75 20.99 9.04
CA GLY A 47 2.36 22.40 9.14
C GLY A 47 3.47 23.36 9.57
N ASP A 48 4.68 22.88 9.88
CA ASP A 48 5.78 23.74 10.33
C ASP A 48 6.56 24.36 9.17
N ALA A 49 5.89 25.23 8.42
CA ALA A 49 6.44 26.06 7.35
C ALA A 49 5.87 27.49 7.46
N SER A 50 6.58 28.50 6.95
CA SER A 50 6.05 29.87 6.94
C SER A 50 4.80 29.98 6.06
N ALA A 51 3.96 30.98 6.31
CA ALA A 51 2.78 31.24 5.48
C ALA A 51 3.16 31.41 4.00
N GLU A 52 4.23 32.16 3.72
CA GLU A 52 4.76 32.33 2.35
C GLU A 52 5.16 30.99 1.71
N VAL A 53 5.84 30.09 2.44
CA VAL A 53 6.21 28.77 1.90
C VAL A 53 4.97 27.94 1.62
N GLN A 54 4.00 27.91 2.53
CA GLN A 54 2.75 27.16 2.35
C GLN A 54 1.94 27.70 1.16
N SER A 55 1.82 29.03 1.00
CA SER A 55 1.17 29.64 -0.16
C SER A 55 1.85 29.25 -1.48
N ARG A 56 3.19 29.30 -1.54
CA ARG A 56 3.94 28.89 -2.75
C ARG A 56 3.84 27.39 -3.03
N VAL A 57 3.73 26.55 -1.99
CA VAL A 57 3.42 25.13 -2.14
C VAL A 57 2.03 24.93 -2.75
N ILE A 58 1.03 25.68 -2.28
CA ILE A 58 -0.33 25.62 -2.84
C ILE A 58 -0.32 26.04 -4.32
N ASP A 59 0.41 27.10 -4.69
CA ASP A 59 0.58 27.49 -6.10
C ASP A 59 1.15 26.34 -6.95
N HIS A 60 2.18 25.63 -6.47
CA HIS A 60 2.74 24.47 -7.17
C HIS A 60 1.74 23.30 -7.33
N LEU A 61 0.84 23.10 -6.36
CA LEU A 61 -0.23 22.10 -6.46
C LEU A 61 -1.30 22.51 -7.46
N LEU A 62 -1.66 23.79 -7.50
CA LEU A 62 -2.58 24.35 -8.48
C LEU A 62 -2.01 24.22 -9.90
N ASP A 63 -0.74 24.60 -10.11
CA ASP A 63 -0.05 24.49 -11.38
C ASP A 63 0.04 23.03 -11.84
N ALA A 64 0.45 22.10 -10.97
CA ALA A 64 0.52 20.68 -11.31
C ALA A 64 -0.85 20.08 -11.66
N SER A 65 -1.90 20.52 -10.96
CA SER A 65 -3.28 20.10 -11.23
C SER A 65 -3.76 20.63 -12.59
N ARG A 66 -3.47 21.89 -12.90
CA ARG A 66 -3.78 22.50 -14.21
C ARG A 66 -3.04 21.79 -15.34
N ASP A 67 -1.74 21.53 -15.18
CA ASP A 67 -0.90 20.87 -16.18
C ASP A 67 -1.40 19.44 -16.49
N ALA A 68 -2.02 18.78 -15.50
CA ALA A 68 -2.67 17.48 -15.66
C ALA A 68 -4.15 17.56 -16.07
N GLY A 69 -4.69 18.77 -16.29
CA GLY A 69 -6.06 18.99 -16.76
C GLY A 69 -7.16 18.75 -15.72
N LEU A 70 -6.86 18.85 -14.43
CA LEU A 70 -7.82 18.65 -13.35
C LEU A 70 -8.82 19.81 -13.27
N GLY A 71 -10.08 19.48 -13.02
CA GLY A 71 -11.11 20.48 -12.72
C GLY A 71 -10.98 21.03 -11.30
N ALA A 72 -11.85 21.98 -10.94
CA ALA A 72 -11.81 22.60 -9.61
C ALA A 72 -12.05 21.60 -8.47
N ARG A 73 -13.02 20.68 -8.63
CA ARG A 73 -13.32 19.65 -7.62
C ARG A 73 -12.15 18.68 -7.42
N ASP A 74 -11.50 18.28 -8.51
CA ASP A 74 -10.35 17.38 -8.43
C ASP A 74 -9.14 18.05 -7.77
N THR A 75 -8.90 19.30 -8.14
CA THR A 75 -7.84 20.14 -7.54
C THR A 75 -8.11 20.34 -6.04
N ALA A 76 -9.37 20.51 -5.64
CA ALA A 76 -9.76 20.62 -4.24
C ALA A 76 -9.39 19.37 -3.42
N HIS A 77 -9.54 18.17 -3.98
CA HIS A 77 -9.06 16.94 -3.33
C HIS A 77 -7.54 16.94 -3.15
N VAL A 78 -6.78 17.32 -4.18
CA VAL A 78 -5.31 17.38 -4.10
C VAL A 78 -4.86 18.32 -2.98
N LEU A 79 -5.48 19.50 -2.88
CA LEU A 79 -5.21 20.46 -1.81
C LEU A 79 -5.60 19.91 -0.43
N ALA A 80 -6.75 19.23 -0.32
CA ALA A 80 -7.20 18.64 0.93
C ALA A 80 -6.27 17.51 1.40
N ILE A 81 -5.82 16.63 0.49
CA ILE A 81 -4.81 15.60 0.79
C ILE A 81 -3.53 16.26 1.30
N ALA A 82 -2.97 17.24 0.57
CA ALA A 82 -1.75 17.91 0.99
C ALA A 82 -1.87 18.60 2.35
N ARG A 83 -3.04 19.20 2.64
CA ARG A 83 -3.35 19.77 3.96
C ARG A 83 -3.28 18.69 5.03
N ILE A 84 -4.01 17.59 4.87
CA ILE A 84 -4.11 16.55 5.90
C ILE A 84 -2.78 15.83 6.10
N GLU A 85 -2.06 15.52 5.03
CA GLU A 85 -0.83 14.73 5.09
C GLU A 85 0.38 15.52 5.58
N SER A 86 0.53 16.79 5.19
CA SER A 86 1.75 17.56 5.44
C SER A 86 1.51 18.95 6.04
N GLY A 87 0.27 19.44 6.02
CA GLY A 87 -0.06 20.80 6.41
C GLY A 87 0.61 21.81 5.48
N PHE A 88 0.77 21.43 4.22
CA PHE A 88 1.54 22.17 3.22
C PHE A 88 3.01 22.40 3.58
N ASN A 89 3.58 21.61 4.50
CA ASN A 89 5.03 21.62 4.75
C ASN A 89 5.74 20.68 3.77
N PRO A 90 6.55 21.20 2.83
CA PRO A 90 7.21 20.37 1.81
C PRO A 90 8.35 19.51 2.37
N ASP A 91 8.73 19.73 3.63
CA ASP A 91 9.74 18.97 4.36
C ASP A 91 9.14 18.03 5.41
N ALA A 92 7.80 17.92 5.50
CA ALA A 92 7.14 17.03 6.44
C ALA A 92 7.64 15.58 6.29
N ALA A 93 7.82 14.90 7.41
CA ALA A 93 8.15 13.48 7.43
C ALA A 93 7.48 12.79 8.62
N ALA A 94 7.09 11.53 8.46
CA ALA A 94 6.59 10.73 9.56
C ALA A 94 7.74 10.23 10.42
N GLY A 95 7.58 10.19 11.74
CA GLY A 95 8.59 9.61 12.63
C GLY A 95 8.65 8.08 12.55
N THR A 96 7.56 7.41 12.21
CA THR A 96 7.45 5.95 12.33
C THR A 96 7.67 5.18 11.03
N THR A 97 7.77 5.88 9.89
CA THR A 97 7.96 5.28 8.57
C THR A 97 8.75 6.21 7.64
N SER A 98 9.07 5.73 6.43
CA SER A 98 9.68 6.54 5.35
C SER A 98 8.74 7.57 4.71
N ALA A 99 7.48 7.69 5.18
CA ALA A 99 6.51 8.62 4.64
C ALA A 99 7.01 10.08 4.72
N SER A 100 7.03 10.79 3.59
CA SER A 100 7.60 12.13 3.49
C SER A 100 6.95 13.01 2.42
N GLY A 101 7.07 14.32 2.61
CA GLY A 101 6.63 15.34 1.67
C GLY A 101 5.13 15.61 1.68
N LEU A 102 4.65 16.36 0.69
CA LEU A 102 3.29 16.90 0.62
C LEU A 102 2.20 15.83 0.67
N GLY A 103 2.46 14.65 0.08
CA GLY A 103 1.56 13.52 0.09
C GLY A 103 1.92 12.42 1.08
N GLN A 104 2.93 12.63 1.94
CA GLN A 104 3.45 11.63 2.88
C GLN A 104 3.74 10.28 2.21
N PHE A 105 4.41 10.30 1.06
CA PHE A 105 4.71 9.09 0.30
C PHE A 105 5.73 8.22 1.04
N VAL A 106 5.36 6.98 1.32
CA VAL A 106 6.32 5.92 1.67
C VAL A 106 7.25 5.65 0.48
N ARG A 107 8.48 5.20 0.76
CA ARG A 107 9.57 5.12 -0.24
C ARG A 107 9.14 4.51 -1.57
N ASP A 108 8.57 3.31 -1.57
CA ASP A 108 8.29 2.56 -2.81
C ASP A 108 7.17 3.21 -3.63
N THR A 109 6.11 3.68 -2.95
CA THR A 109 5.04 4.44 -3.62
C THR A 109 5.60 5.74 -4.19
N GLY A 110 6.45 6.44 -3.45
CA GLY A 110 7.14 7.64 -3.95
C GLY A 110 7.92 7.36 -5.23
N ILE A 111 8.70 6.26 -5.28
CA ILE A 111 9.45 5.83 -6.48
C ILE A 111 8.53 5.60 -7.67
N ALA A 112 7.37 4.97 -7.47
CA ALA A 112 6.39 4.76 -8.53
C ALA A 112 5.89 6.08 -9.17
N TYR A 113 5.91 7.18 -8.41
CA TYR A 113 5.56 8.52 -8.87
C TYR A 113 6.76 9.45 -9.09
N GLY A 114 7.97 8.89 -9.24
CA GLY A 114 9.17 9.64 -9.61
C GLY A 114 9.90 10.36 -8.46
N LEU A 115 9.56 10.05 -7.21
CA LEU A 115 10.29 10.52 -6.02
C LEU A 115 11.45 9.58 -5.69
N THR A 116 12.58 10.17 -5.32
CA THR A 116 13.86 9.53 -5.05
C THR A 116 14.49 10.17 -3.81
N ASP A 117 15.58 9.61 -3.30
CA ASP A 117 16.33 10.23 -2.20
C ASP A 117 16.82 11.64 -2.55
N GLN A 118 17.04 11.94 -3.83
CA GLN A 118 17.54 13.22 -4.30
C GLN A 118 16.47 14.31 -4.42
N ASN A 119 15.20 13.96 -4.66
CA ASN A 119 14.13 14.91 -4.97
C ASN A 119 12.87 14.76 -4.12
N ARG A 120 12.82 13.88 -3.12
CA ARG A 120 11.64 13.67 -2.25
C ARG A 120 11.14 14.93 -1.55
N PHE A 121 12.03 15.89 -1.30
CA PHE A 121 11.69 17.18 -0.70
C PHE A 121 11.74 18.36 -1.71
N ASP A 122 11.70 18.08 -3.02
CA ASP A 122 11.52 19.08 -4.07
C ASP A 122 10.01 19.31 -4.31
N VAL A 123 9.55 20.55 -4.15
CA VAL A 123 8.11 20.87 -4.17
C VAL A 123 7.45 20.53 -5.49
N GLN A 124 8.11 20.82 -6.62
CA GLN A 124 7.54 20.56 -7.94
C GLN A 124 7.43 19.06 -8.21
N SER A 125 8.43 18.27 -7.80
CA SER A 125 8.40 16.81 -7.90
C SER A 125 7.30 16.21 -7.02
N GLN A 126 7.16 16.69 -5.78
CA GLN A 126 6.10 16.25 -4.86
C GLN A 126 4.70 16.60 -5.37
N ALA A 127 4.49 17.81 -5.89
CA ALA A 127 3.20 18.24 -6.43
C ALA A 127 2.76 17.36 -7.61
N ARG A 128 3.68 17.09 -8.57
CA ARG A 128 3.41 16.18 -9.69
C ARG A 128 3.11 14.76 -9.21
N ALA A 129 3.88 14.25 -8.25
CA ALA A 129 3.65 12.92 -7.69
C ALA A 129 2.28 12.81 -7.00
N LEU A 130 1.89 13.83 -6.23
CA LEU A 130 0.59 13.86 -5.56
C LEU A 130 -0.58 13.92 -6.55
N VAL A 131 -0.49 14.75 -7.58
CA VAL A 131 -1.52 14.84 -8.64
C VAL A 131 -1.64 13.51 -9.39
N ALA A 132 -0.52 12.88 -9.74
CA ALA A 132 -0.52 11.59 -10.43
C ALA A 132 -1.14 10.47 -9.54
N HIS A 133 -0.77 10.42 -8.26
CA HIS A 133 -1.34 9.45 -7.32
C HIS A 133 -2.85 9.67 -7.12
N TYR A 134 -3.28 10.93 -7.02
CA TYR A 134 -4.69 11.29 -6.94
C TYR A 134 -5.48 10.78 -8.15
N LEU A 135 -4.97 10.96 -9.37
CA LEU A 135 -5.62 10.49 -10.60
C LEU A 135 -5.81 8.97 -10.59
N ASP A 136 -4.78 8.21 -10.20
CA ASP A 136 -4.87 6.76 -10.10
C ASP A 136 -5.88 6.30 -9.03
N ASN A 137 -5.99 7.04 -7.92
CA ASN A 137 -6.96 6.77 -6.85
C ASN A 137 -8.40 7.08 -7.29
N ARG A 138 -8.60 8.19 -7.98
CA ARG A 138 -9.89 8.58 -8.55
C ARG A 138 -10.36 7.58 -9.60
N GLU A 139 -9.48 7.17 -10.50
CA GLU A 139 -9.79 6.16 -11.51
C GLU A 139 -10.15 4.83 -10.84
N LEU A 140 -9.43 4.43 -9.78
CA LEU A 140 -9.75 3.22 -9.05
C LEU A 140 -11.13 3.29 -8.36
N ALA A 141 -11.44 4.39 -7.66
CA ALA A 141 -12.75 4.59 -7.04
C ALA A 141 -13.87 4.54 -8.08
N THR A 142 -13.68 5.24 -9.21
CA THR A 142 -14.62 5.24 -10.33
C THR A 142 -14.85 3.84 -10.87
N ARG A 143 -13.78 3.09 -11.18
CA ARG A 143 -13.89 1.72 -11.70
C ARG A 143 -14.56 0.76 -10.73
N ARG A 144 -14.47 1.02 -9.42
CA ARG A 144 -15.12 0.24 -8.36
C ARG A 144 -16.54 0.71 -8.03
N GLY A 145 -17.05 1.74 -8.72
CA GLY A 145 -18.38 2.29 -8.47
C GLY A 145 -18.52 2.97 -7.11
N GLN A 146 -17.41 3.50 -6.59
CA GLN A 146 -17.34 4.17 -5.29
C GLN A 146 -17.32 5.68 -5.46
N ASP A 147 -17.81 6.38 -4.44
CA ASP A 147 -17.81 7.83 -4.41
C ASP A 147 -16.41 8.43 -4.19
N GLU A 148 -16.35 9.75 -4.20
CA GLU A 148 -15.10 10.50 -4.08
C GLU A 148 -14.43 10.38 -2.69
N ALA A 149 -15.15 9.94 -1.64
CA ALA A 149 -14.54 9.73 -0.32
C ALA A 149 -13.50 8.59 -0.37
N TYR A 150 -13.67 7.63 -1.28
CA TYR A 150 -12.72 6.54 -1.47
C TYR A 150 -11.38 7.01 -2.04
N ILE A 151 -11.28 8.21 -2.62
CA ILE A 151 -10.02 8.70 -3.20
C ILE A 151 -8.97 8.87 -2.11
N TYR A 152 -9.31 9.57 -1.01
CA TYR A 152 -8.40 9.70 0.14
C TYR A 152 -8.22 8.36 0.85
N LYS A 153 -9.28 7.53 0.96
CA LYS A 153 -9.13 6.16 1.48
C LYS A 153 -8.02 5.42 0.75
N TYR A 154 -7.95 5.52 -0.58
CA TYR A 154 -6.92 4.85 -1.38
C TYR A 154 -5.55 5.52 -1.29
N HIS A 155 -5.52 6.83 -1.04
CA HIS A 155 -4.26 7.53 -0.76
C HIS A 155 -3.66 7.04 0.56
N HIS A 156 -4.48 6.99 1.61
CA HIS A 156 -4.11 6.64 2.96
C HIS A 156 -3.86 5.14 3.11
N ASP A 157 -4.85 4.30 2.81
CA ASP A 157 -4.76 2.86 3.06
C ASP A 157 -4.08 2.12 1.91
N GLY A 158 -4.24 2.63 0.68
CA GLY A 158 -4.02 1.85 -0.53
C GLY A 158 -5.27 1.10 -1.01
N PRO A 159 -5.22 0.52 -2.23
CA PRO A 159 -6.37 -0.11 -2.90
C PRO A 159 -6.95 -1.34 -2.19
N SER A 160 -6.17 -2.07 -1.40
CA SER A 160 -6.48 -3.40 -0.90
C SER A 160 -6.52 -3.49 0.62
N LEU A 161 -5.96 -2.50 1.33
CA LEU A 161 -5.95 -2.43 2.79
C LEU A 161 -7.11 -1.58 3.32
N ASP A 162 -7.41 -1.65 4.61
CA ASP A 162 -8.41 -0.80 5.27
C ASP A 162 -7.93 -0.46 6.68
N PHE A 163 -7.35 0.74 6.83
CA PHE A 163 -6.86 1.25 8.11
C PHE A 163 -7.79 2.35 8.66
N GLY A 164 -9.02 2.42 8.15
CA GLY A 164 -9.96 3.48 8.49
C GLY A 164 -9.82 4.74 7.63
N GLY A 165 -9.12 4.66 6.49
CA GLY A 165 -8.94 5.79 5.56
C GLY A 165 -10.26 6.33 5.01
N LEU A 166 -11.31 5.50 4.92
CA LEU A 166 -12.64 5.96 4.53
C LEU A 166 -13.26 6.89 5.59
N ALA A 167 -13.25 6.48 6.86
CA ALA A 167 -13.80 7.30 7.94
C ALA A 167 -13.01 8.62 8.07
N LEU A 168 -11.68 8.56 7.92
CA LEU A 168 -10.84 9.75 7.90
C LEU A 168 -11.17 10.67 6.72
N SER A 169 -11.45 10.11 5.55
CA SER A 169 -11.89 10.88 4.38
C SER A 169 -13.18 11.63 4.67
N GLU A 170 -14.21 10.92 5.16
CA GLU A 170 -15.52 11.48 5.51
C GLU A 170 -15.41 12.57 6.60
N ASP A 171 -14.57 12.35 7.62
CA ASP A 171 -14.45 13.26 8.76
C ASP A 171 -13.54 14.47 8.49
N LYS A 172 -12.54 14.34 7.62
CA LYS A 172 -11.44 15.32 7.50
C LYS A 172 -11.27 15.89 6.10
N VAL A 173 -11.54 15.12 5.05
CA VAL A 173 -11.32 15.55 3.65
C VAL A 173 -12.61 16.09 3.05
N MET A 174 -13.68 15.29 3.07
CA MET A 174 -14.97 15.63 2.47
C MET A 174 -15.52 17.00 2.92
N PRO A 175 -15.44 17.39 4.21
CA PRO A 175 -15.94 18.69 4.66
C PRO A 175 -15.18 19.90 4.09
N LEU A 176 -13.95 19.70 3.59
CA LEU A 176 -13.12 20.78 3.03
C LEU A 176 -13.43 21.05 1.56
N LEU A 177 -13.97 20.06 0.83
CA LEU A 177 -13.95 20.05 -0.62
C LEU A 177 -14.79 21.18 -1.24
N ASP A 178 -15.93 21.54 -0.65
CA ASP A 178 -16.79 22.60 -1.19
C ASP A 178 -16.12 23.98 -1.08
N GLY A 179 -15.50 24.26 0.07
CA GLY A 179 -14.72 25.48 0.26
C GLY A 179 -13.53 25.54 -0.69
N TYR A 180 -12.83 24.43 -0.85
CA TYR A 180 -11.64 24.35 -1.71
C TYR A 180 -12.01 24.41 -3.20
N THR A 181 -13.17 23.86 -3.59
CA THR A 181 -13.67 23.96 -4.96
C THR A 181 -13.93 25.42 -5.32
N ARG A 182 -14.66 26.16 -4.48
CA ARG A 182 -14.90 27.60 -4.69
C ARG A 182 -13.60 28.40 -4.74
N PHE A 183 -12.65 28.06 -3.88
CA PHE A 183 -11.32 28.67 -3.88
C PHE A 183 -10.61 28.48 -5.23
N VAL A 184 -10.57 27.25 -5.76
CA VAL A 184 -9.93 26.95 -7.04
C VAL A 184 -10.65 27.64 -8.20
N GLU A 185 -11.98 27.62 -8.22
CA GLU A 185 -12.80 28.32 -9.23
C GLU A 185 -12.49 29.81 -9.27
N ALA A 186 -12.42 30.47 -8.10
CA ALA A 186 -12.07 31.88 -8.00
C ALA A 186 -10.66 32.16 -8.59
N ARG A 187 -9.68 31.28 -8.35
CA ARG A 187 -8.33 31.43 -8.92
C ARG A 187 -8.30 31.22 -10.43
N PHE A 188 -9.04 30.25 -10.96
CA PHE A 188 -9.13 30.02 -12.40
C PHE A 188 -9.80 31.19 -13.14
N VAL A 189 -10.81 31.83 -12.55
CA VAL A 189 -11.45 33.03 -13.11
C VAL A 189 -10.50 34.23 -13.14
N LEU A 190 -9.73 34.46 -12.07
CA LEU A 190 -8.76 35.55 -12.01
C LEU A 190 -7.65 35.41 -13.07
N GLU A 191 -7.24 34.17 -13.40
CA GLU A 191 -6.22 33.90 -14.41
C GLU A 191 -6.73 34.05 -15.84
N GLN A 192 -7.99 33.67 -16.12
CA GLN A 192 -8.61 33.87 -17.44
C GLN A 192 -9.06 35.32 -17.70
N GLY A 193 -9.29 36.10 -16.65
CA GLY A 193 -9.62 37.53 -16.74
C GLY A 193 -8.43 38.46 -17.01
N GLY A 194 -7.19 37.95 -16.98
CA GLY A 194 -5.97 38.72 -17.17
C GLY A 194 -5.71 39.22 -18.60
N ASP A 195 -6.52 38.79 -19.60
CA ASP A 195 -6.27 39.08 -21.02
C ASP A 195 -7.45 39.78 -21.74
N ARG A 196 -8.40 40.35 -20.99
CA ARG A 196 -9.39 41.29 -21.55
C ARG A 196 -9.68 42.44 -20.60
N ALA A 197 -9.18 43.62 -20.94
CA ALA A 197 -9.81 44.86 -20.51
C ALA A 197 -11.11 45.07 -21.30
N PRO A 198 -12.23 45.39 -20.64
CA PRO A 198 -13.24 46.22 -21.25
C PRO A 198 -13.43 47.54 -20.49
N ASP A 199 -13.58 48.53 -21.35
CA ASP A 199 -14.01 49.91 -21.22
C ASP A 199 -15.25 50.15 -20.32
N HIS A 200 -15.38 51.40 -19.91
CA HIS A 200 -16.28 51.97 -18.91
C HIS A 200 -17.80 51.76 -19.12
N GLY A 201 -18.54 51.69 -18.01
CA GLY A 201 -19.82 52.41 -17.86
C GLY A 201 -21.04 51.65 -17.31
N GLY A 202 -21.44 51.97 -16.07
CA GLY A 202 -22.83 51.80 -15.57
C GLY A 202 -22.98 51.07 -14.23
N GLY A 203 -23.27 51.80 -13.14
CA GLY A 203 -23.83 51.25 -11.87
C GLY A 203 -25.32 50.87 -12.03
N VAL A 204 -26.03 50.18 -11.14
CA VAL A 204 -25.97 49.79 -9.70
C VAL A 204 -27.02 48.62 -9.54
N PRO A 205 -27.50 48.12 -8.36
CA PRO A 205 -26.94 47.84 -7.03
C PRO A 205 -27.23 46.41 -6.48
N GLY A 206 -26.51 45.99 -5.43
CA GLY A 206 -27.12 45.29 -4.30
C GLY A 206 -27.19 43.76 -4.34
N ALA A 207 -26.05 43.09 -4.22
CA ALA A 207 -25.96 41.85 -3.46
C ALA A 207 -24.77 42.02 -2.52
N VAL A 208 -25.03 42.00 -1.22
CA VAL A 208 -24.00 41.90 -0.21
C VAL A 208 -23.13 40.70 -0.56
N ALA A 209 -21.87 40.92 -0.90
CA ALA A 209 -20.89 39.87 -0.93
C ALA A 209 -20.77 39.39 0.52
N GLU A 210 -21.45 38.30 0.86
CA GLU A 210 -21.14 37.54 2.06
C GLU A 210 -19.65 37.26 1.99
N THR A 211 -18.91 37.78 2.96
CA THR A 211 -17.47 37.61 2.98
C THR A 211 -17.18 36.15 3.26
N PHE A 212 -16.04 35.63 2.78
CA PHE A 212 -15.63 34.25 3.00
C PHE A 212 -15.68 33.83 4.49
N ASP A 213 -15.47 34.79 5.40
CA ASP A 213 -15.64 34.65 6.84
C ASP A 213 -17.06 34.28 7.30
N ASP A 214 -18.10 34.81 6.64
CA ASP A 214 -19.50 34.66 7.08
C ASP A 214 -20.05 33.24 6.84
N VAL A 215 -19.56 32.57 5.79
CA VAL A 215 -20.02 31.23 5.39
C VAL A 215 -19.29 30.12 6.17
N ILE A 216 -18.00 30.30 6.49
CA ILE A 216 -17.19 29.30 7.20
C ILE A 216 -17.50 29.29 8.71
N GLN A 217 -17.77 30.45 9.32
CA GLN A 217 -18.09 30.54 10.75
C GLN A 217 -19.49 30.00 11.10
N ALA A 218 -20.37 29.81 10.11
CA ALA A 218 -21.74 29.35 10.32
C ALA A 218 -21.87 27.82 10.47
N GLU A 219 -20.91 27.02 9.99
CA GLU A 219 -21.13 25.56 9.77
C GLU A 219 -20.05 24.61 10.37
N LEU A 220 -19.11 25.09 11.20
CA LEU A 220 -18.11 24.20 11.81
C LEU A 220 -17.95 24.42 13.33
N PRO A 221 -17.98 23.35 14.16
CA PRO A 221 -17.72 23.45 15.58
C PRO A 221 -16.24 23.81 15.84
N ARG A 222 -16.02 24.67 16.84
CA ARG A 222 -14.68 25.02 17.32
C ARG A 222 -13.96 23.75 17.80
N GLN A 223 -12.83 23.42 17.19
CA GLN A 223 -11.97 22.33 17.65
C GLN A 223 -11.23 22.75 18.93
N SER A 224 -11.79 22.39 20.06
CA SER A 224 -11.13 22.30 21.36
C SER A 224 -10.75 20.85 21.63
N ASP A 225 -9.45 20.63 21.90
CA ASP A 225 -8.84 19.47 22.57
C ASP A 225 -9.16 18.06 22.05
N VAL A 226 -8.39 17.53 21.06
CA VAL A 226 -8.21 16.07 20.91
C VAL A 226 -6.82 15.67 20.38
N VAL A 227 -6.17 14.85 21.21
CA VAL A 227 -5.23 13.72 21.05
C VAL A 227 -4.58 13.40 19.68
N ARG A 228 -3.28 13.12 19.78
CA ARG A 228 -2.31 12.55 18.82
C ARG A 228 -2.91 11.57 17.79
N HIS A 229 -2.68 11.84 16.51
CA HIS A 229 -2.54 10.81 15.47
C HIS A 229 -1.05 10.65 15.19
N ALA A 230 -0.47 9.57 15.72
CA ALA A 230 0.93 9.22 15.54
C ALA A 230 0.99 7.70 15.35
N ASP A 231 0.39 7.22 14.26
CA ASP A 231 0.62 5.88 13.73
C ASP A 231 0.76 6.08 12.20
N GLY A 232 2.00 6.09 11.71
CA GLY A 232 2.32 6.43 10.32
C GLY A 232 2.48 5.22 9.40
N GLU A 233 1.76 4.11 9.62
CA GLU A 233 1.84 2.91 8.78
C GLU A 233 0.68 2.85 7.77
N HIS A 234 0.60 3.82 6.87
CA HIS A 234 -0.52 3.91 5.93
C HIS A 234 0.01 4.14 4.51
N GLY A 235 -0.26 3.17 3.63
CA GLY A 235 0.10 3.22 2.21
C GLY A 235 0.50 1.84 1.67
N GLU A 236 -0.29 1.29 0.76
CA GLU A 236 0.08 0.11 -0.02
C GLU A 236 1.05 0.48 -1.15
N GLN A 237 2.03 -0.38 -1.42
CA GLN A 237 3.06 -0.14 -2.44
C GLN A 237 2.48 -0.31 -3.85
N ARG A 238 2.44 0.77 -4.65
CA ARG A 238 1.95 0.70 -6.04
C ARG A 238 3.07 0.34 -7.01
N ARG A 239 2.90 -0.72 -7.80
CA ARG A 239 3.67 -0.98 -9.04
C ARG A 239 2.79 -0.62 -10.24
N MET A 240 3.31 0.12 -11.23
CA MET A 240 2.59 0.46 -12.46
C MET A 240 2.25 -0.80 -13.29
N GLY A 241 0.98 -0.94 -13.70
CA GLY A 241 0.52 -1.96 -14.65
C GLY A 241 -0.95 -1.81 -15.05
N THR A 242 -1.22 -1.78 -16.35
CA THR A 242 -2.52 -1.60 -17.03
C THR A 242 -3.46 -2.82 -16.98
N HIS A 243 -4.78 -2.58 -16.78
CA HIS A 243 -6.01 -3.41 -17.01
C HIS A 243 -6.07 -4.84 -16.38
N ASP A 244 -7.14 -5.40 -15.81
CA ASP A 244 -8.62 -5.27 -15.91
C ASP A 244 -9.31 -5.94 -14.66
N LEU A 245 -10.62 -5.75 -14.42
CA LEU A 245 -11.33 -6.04 -13.14
C LEU A 245 -12.31 -7.25 -13.10
N ALA A 246 -12.37 -7.89 -11.90
CA ALA A 246 -13.52 -8.47 -11.13
C ALA A 246 -14.13 -9.88 -11.46
N PRO A 247 -14.77 -10.64 -10.50
CA PRO A 247 -15.34 -10.19 -9.22
C PRO A 247 -14.96 -10.95 -7.90
N ALA A 248 -15.49 -10.41 -6.80
CA ALA A 248 -15.20 -10.63 -5.37
C ALA A 248 -15.66 -11.96 -4.73
N GLN A 249 -15.03 -12.34 -3.60
CA GLN A 249 -15.64 -12.57 -2.27
C GLN A 249 -14.54 -12.64 -1.16
N SER A 250 -14.87 -12.11 0.03
CA SER A 250 -13.98 -11.82 1.17
C SER A 250 -14.04 -12.88 2.28
N THR A 251 -12.86 -13.19 2.86
CA THR A 251 -12.47 -13.55 4.25
C THR A 251 -11.27 -14.54 4.18
N ALA A 252 -10.10 -14.33 4.81
CA ALA A 252 -9.83 -13.67 6.08
C ALA A 252 -8.48 -12.90 6.13
N ALA A 253 -8.39 -11.63 5.71
CA ALA A 253 -8.31 -11.33 4.28
C ALA A 253 -7.11 -10.43 3.88
N HIS A 254 -5.92 -10.50 4.52
CA HIS A 254 -4.69 -9.87 3.97
C HIS A 254 -3.59 -10.95 3.87
N GLY A 255 -3.63 -11.73 2.80
CA GLY A 255 -2.86 -12.97 2.60
C GLY A 255 -1.33 -12.83 2.42
N HIS A 256 -0.71 -11.76 2.92
CA HIS A 256 0.72 -11.48 2.76
C HIS A 256 1.42 -11.23 4.10
N LEU A 257 2.60 -11.83 4.33
CA LEU A 257 3.51 -11.48 5.44
C LEU A 257 4.84 -10.97 4.89
N ARG A 258 5.47 -9.98 5.51
CA ARG A 258 6.72 -9.36 5.05
C ARG A 258 7.55 -8.80 6.19
N GLU A 259 8.76 -8.35 5.86
CA GLU A 259 9.68 -7.75 6.82
C GLU A 259 9.04 -6.57 7.57
N ASN A 260 9.29 -6.54 8.89
CA ASN A 260 8.67 -5.70 9.92
C ASN A 260 7.28 -6.12 10.41
N ASP A 261 6.62 -7.10 9.79
CA ASP A 261 5.39 -7.68 10.34
C ASP A 261 5.69 -8.38 11.68
N ARG A 262 4.70 -8.38 12.58
CA ARG A 262 4.79 -9.07 13.87
C ARG A 262 3.47 -9.73 14.22
N GLY A 263 3.52 -10.78 15.05
CA GLY A 263 2.33 -11.44 15.60
C GLY A 263 2.29 -12.94 15.34
N GLU A 264 1.13 -13.56 15.61
CA GLU A 264 0.95 -15.02 15.53
C GLU A 264 1.13 -15.56 14.11
N ASP A 265 0.72 -14.83 13.08
CA ASP A 265 0.88 -15.27 11.69
C ASP A 265 2.37 -15.33 11.27
N VAL A 266 3.17 -14.38 11.76
CA VAL A 266 4.63 -14.40 11.59
C VAL A 266 5.25 -15.56 12.34
N ARG A 267 4.76 -15.86 13.55
CA ARG A 267 5.20 -17.02 14.33
C ARG A 267 4.85 -18.34 13.63
N ALA A 268 3.66 -18.43 13.05
CA ALA A 268 3.25 -19.58 12.25
C ALA A 268 4.16 -19.74 11.01
N LEU A 269 4.41 -18.66 10.27
CA LEU A 269 5.35 -18.63 9.17
C LEU A 269 6.75 -19.11 9.57
N GLN A 270 7.32 -18.52 10.62
CA GLN A 270 8.66 -18.88 11.11
C GLN A 270 8.72 -20.35 11.51
N SER A 271 7.67 -20.88 12.14
CA SER A 271 7.59 -22.29 12.51
C SER A 271 7.57 -23.19 11.28
N THR A 272 6.80 -22.83 10.24
CA THR A 272 6.78 -23.55 8.97
C THR A 272 8.13 -23.50 8.25
N LEU A 273 8.80 -22.34 8.19
CA LEU A 273 10.12 -22.20 7.59
C LEU A 273 11.17 -23.06 8.31
N ILE A 274 11.14 -23.07 9.66
CA ILE A 274 12.02 -23.91 10.48
C ILE A 274 11.78 -25.39 10.17
N GLU A 275 10.52 -25.82 10.10
CA GLU A 275 10.15 -27.22 9.83
C GLU A 275 10.55 -27.66 8.42
N LEU A 276 10.48 -26.75 7.45
CA LEU A 276 10.96 -26.97 6.08
C LEU A 276 12.49 -26.84 5.93
N GLY A 277 13.22 -26.56 7.01
CA GLY A 277 14.68 -26.44 7.01
C GLY A 277 15.22 -25.13 6.42
N PHE A 278 14.39 -24.10 6.22
CA PHE A 278 14.83 -22.79 5.74
C PHE A 278 15.28 -21.89 6.90
N GLY A 279 16.59 -21.59 6.92
CA GLY A 279 17.23 -20.66 7.83
C GLY A 279 17.62 -19.33 7.17
N ASP A 280 18.36 -18.51 7.90
CA ASP A 280 18.94 -17.27 7.36
C ASP A 280 20.01 -17.54 6.28
N ALA A 281 20.62 -16.47 5.74
CA ALA A 281 21.61 -16.58 4.67
C ALA A 281 22.85 -17.45 5.01
N HIS A 282 23.08 -17.73 6.29
CA HIS A 282 24.18 -18.58 6.75
C HIS A 282 23.72 -20.01 7.10
N GLY A 283 22.45 -20.34 6.84
CA GLY A 283 21.85 -21.63 7.17
C GLY A 283 21.57 -21.78 8.67
N VAL A 284 21.56 -20.69 9.44
CA VAL A 284 21.23 -20.76 10.87
C VAL A 284 19.71 -20.80 11.00
N PRO A 285 19.15 -21.77 11.76
CA PRO A 285 17.72 -21.84 11.99
C PRO A 285 17.14 -20.54 12.56
N LEU A 286 15.92 -20.22 12.15
CA LEU A 286 15.18 -19.09 12.69
C LEU A 286 14.75 -19.34 14.13
N GLN A 287 14.38 -18.25 14.80
CA GLN A 287 13.60 -18.30 16.04
C GLN A 287 12.15 -17.95 15.70
N SER A 288 11.21 -18.61 16.35
CA SER A 288 9.77 -18.36 16.19
C SER A 288 9.29 -17.28 17.18
N ASP A 289 9.92 -16.11 17.11
CA ASP A 289 9.67 -14.99 18.03
C ASP A 289 8.43 -14.15 17.64
N GLY A 290 7.86 -14.41 16.47
CA GLY A 290 6.74 -13.65 15.92
C GLY A 290 7.16 -12.28 15.37
N VAL A 291 8.46 -12.09 15.05
CA VAL A 291 8.99 -10.86 14.44
C VAL A 291 9.61 -11.17 13.08
N PHE A 292 9.06 -10.58 12.03
CA PHE A 292 9.55 -10.76 10.68
C PHE A 292 10.74 -9.84 10.45
N GLY A 293 11.90 -10.19 10.99
CA GLY A 293 13.15 -9.46 10.76
C GLY A 293 13.91 -9.91 9.50
N PRO A 294 15.11 -9.35 9.26
CA PRO A 294 15.95 -9.65 8.10
C PRO A 294 16.22 -11.15 7.92
N ARG A 295 16.42 -11.87 9.03
CA ARG A 295 16.65 -13.32 9.04
C ARG A 295 15.44 -14.09 8.51
N THR A 296 14.22 -13.71 8.94
CA THR A 296 12.98 -14.28 8.44
C THR A 296 12.80 -13.98 6.94
N GLY A 297 13.13 -12.76 6.51
CA GLY A 297 13.08 -12.38 5.09
C GLY A 297 14.08 -13.15 4.22
N GLU A 298 15.29 -13.41 4.73
CA GLU A 298 16.26 -14.26 4.04
C GLU A 298 15.77 -15.70 3.87
N ALA A 299 15.15 -16.27 4.91
CA ALA A 299 14.55 -17.60 4.85
C ALA A 299 13.38 -17.67 3.85
N VAL A 300 12.51 -16.65 3.83
CA VAL A 300 11.43 -16.57 2.83
C VAL A 300 11.99 -16.50 1.41
N ARG A 301 13.02 -15.68 1.18
CA ARG A 301 13.69 -15.62 -0.14
C ARG A 301 14.37 -16.94 -0.52
N ALA A 302 14.92 -17.66 0.46
CA ALA A 302 15.51 -18.98 0.25
C ALA A 302 14.45 -20.01 -0.17
N LEU A 303 13.31 -20.03 0.52
CA LEU A 303 12.15 -20.85 0.16
C LEU A 303 11.65 -20.50 -1.24
N GLN A 304 11.44 -19.22 -1.54
CA GLN A 304 11.00 -18.77 -2.85
C GLN A 304 11.94 -19.23 -3.96
N ARG A 305 13.26 -19.09 -3.79
CA ARG A 305 14.26 -19.60 -4.76
C ARG A 305 14.19 -21.11 -4.93
N ALA A 306 14.06 -21.86 -3.83
CA ALA A 306 14.00 -23.32 -3.87
C ALA A 306 12.75 -23.83 -4.62
N HIS A 307 11.68 -23.03 -4.64
CA HIS A 307 10.42 -23.36 -5.31
C HIS A 307 10.18 -22.59 -6.62
N GLY A 308 11.21 -21.95 -7.18
CA GLY A 308 11.12 -21.27 -8.50
C GLY A 308 10.29 -19.98 -8.51
N LEU A 309 10.03 -19.38 -7.34
CA LEU A 309 9.30 -18.13 -7.19
C LEU A 309 10.23 -16.91 -7.26
N GLU A 310 9.66 -15.72 -7.51
CA GLU A 310 10.38 -14.46 -7.33
C GLU A 310 10.80 -14.32 -5.86
N ALA A 311 12.10 -14.10 -5.62
CA ALA A 311 12.68 -14.05 -4.29
C ALA A 311 12.55 -12.65 -3.66
N ASP A 312 11.33 -12.14 -3.55
CA ASP A 312 11.02 -10.80 -3.07
C ASP A 312 10.97 -10.69 -1.53
N GLY A 313 10.95 -11.82 -0.81
CA GLY A 313 10.86 -11.86 0.65
C GLY A 313 9.46 -11.63 1.21
N ILE A 314 8.42 -11.67 0.35
CA ILE A 314 7.02 -11.48 0.72
C ILE A 314 6.28 -12.82 0.65
N VAL A 315 5.61 -13.17 1.75
CA VAL A 315 4.82 -14.40 1.87
C VAL A 315 3.42 -14.19 1.34
N GLY A 316 3.29 -14.10 0.02
CA GLY A 316 1.99 -14.09 -0.66
C GLY A 316 1.40 -15.47 -0.92
N PRO A 317 0.26 -15.55 -1.65
CA PRO A 317 -0.44 -16.79 -1.94
C PRO A 317 0.44 -17.88 -2.58
N ASP A 318 1.32 -17.50 -3.50
CA ASP A 318 2.23 -18.45 -4.16
C ASP A 318 3.27 -19.02 -3.19
N THR A 319 3.84 -18.16 -2.33
CA THR A 319 4.76 -18.57 -1.25
C THR A 319 4.05 -19.49 -0.24
N ARG A 320 2.78 -19.19 0.11
CA ARG A 320 1.96 -20.05 1.00
C ARG A 320 1.65 -21.40 0.36
N ALA A 321 1.23 -21.41 -0.90
CA ALA A 321 0.98 -22.65 -1.63
C ALA A 321 2.25 -23.52 -1.79
N ALA A 322 3.42 -22.90 -1.93
CA ALA A 322 4.69 -23.61 -1.89
C ALA A 322 4.92 -24.28 -0.53
N MET A 323 4.73 -23.56 0.57
CA MET A 323 4.84 -24.10 1.93
C MET A 323 3.83 -25.23 2.19
N ASP A 324 2.55 -25.05 1.83
CA ASP A 324 1.49 -26.02 2.07
C ASP A 324 1.71 -27.35 1.33
N ARG A 325 2.43 -27.33 0.20
CA ARG A 325 2.84 -28.55 -0.50
C ARG A 325 4.11 -29.16 0.05
N ALA A 326 5.09 -28.33 0.41
CA ALA A 326 6.37 -28.80 0.92
C ALA A 326 6.22 -29.45 2.30
N LEU A 327 5.38 -28.88 3.17
CA LEU A 327 5.29 -29.26 4.57
C LEU A 327 4.80 -30.69 4.81
N PRO A 328 3.73 -31.18 4.13
CA PRO A 328 3.35 -32.58 4.22
C PRO A 328 4.47 -33.51 3.70
N LEU A 329 5.12 -33.17 2.59
CA LEU A 329 6.18 -33.99 2.00
C LEU A 329 7.39 -34.12 2.93
N GLU A 330 7.81 -33.03 3.57
CA GLU A 330 8.90 -33.03 4.55
C GLU A 330 8.57 -33.90 5.79
N ARG A 331 7.32 -33.83 6.26
CA ARG A 331 6.82 -34.68 7.34
C ARG A 331 6.80 -36.17 6.95
N ALA A 332 6.37 -36.50 5.73
CA ALA A 332 6.41 -37.88 5.25
C ALA A 332 7.85 -38.40 5.09
N ALA A 333 8.76 -37.56 4.59
CA ALA A 333 10.18 -37.91 4.47
C ALA A 333 10.80 -38.18 5.85
N SER A 334 10.49 -37.34 6.85
CA SER A 334 10.92 -37.53 8.23
C SER A 334 10.38 -38.84 8.84
N LEU A 335 9.10 -39.16 8.62
CA LEU A 335 8.49 -40.41 9.07
C LEU A 335 9.04 -41.66 8.36
N ALA A 336 9.48 -41.53 7.11
CA ALA A 336 10.13 -42.61 6.37
C ALA A 336 11.61 -42.82 6.78
N GLY A 337 12.27 -41.79 7.32
CA GLY A 337 13.65 -41.82 7.79
C GLY A 337 13.86 -42.43 9.18
N GLU A 338 12.86 -42.38 10.07
CA GLU A 338 12.88 -43.02 11.39
C GLU A 338 12.56 -44.53 11.30
N GLY A 339 13.40 -45.27 10.59
CA GLY A 339 13.41 -46.72 10.61
C GLY A 339 14.35 -47.25 11.69
N VAL A 340 13.84 -47.53 12.89
CA VAL A 340 14.49 -48.52 13.76
C VAL A 340 13.51 -49.57 14.30
N ASP A 341 12.23 -49.26 14.60
CA ASP A 341 11.35 -50.24 15.29
C ASP A 341 9.94 -50.48 14.65
N GLY A 342 9.68 -50.05 13.41
CA GLY A 342 8.62 -50.56 12.50
C GLY A 342 7.14 -50.26 12.85
N SER A 343 6.31 -49.58 12.04
CA SER A 343 6.42 -49.35 10.61
C SER A 343 5.42 -48.28 10.11
N PRO A 344 5.90 -47.12 9.64
CA PRO A 344 5.22 -46.27 8.66
C PRO A 344 5.58 -46.63 7.19
N ALA A 345 6.61 -47.46 6.94
CA ALA A 345 7.03 -47.88 5.59
C ALA A 345 6.20 -49.03 4.99
N ALA A 346 5.56 -49.87 5.82
CA ALA A 346 4.86 -51.08 5.37
C ALA A 346 3.74 -50.85 4.34
N PRO A 347 2.90 -49.80 4.43
CA PRO A 347 1.83 -49.59 3.45
C PRO A 347 2.36 -49.25 2.04
N LEU A 348 3.46 -48.48 1.96
CA LEU A 348 4.10 -48.15 0.68
C LEU A 348 4.82 -49.38 0.10
N GLU A 349 5.51 -50.15 0.94
CA GLU A 349 6.15 -51.40 0.53
C GLU A 349 5.11 -52.45 0.09
N ALA A 350 3.98 -52.57 0.79
CA ALA A 350 2.88 -53.45 0.44
C ALA A 350 2.25 -53.04 -0.90
N LEU A 351 2.09 -51.73 -1.15
CA LEU A 351 1.65 -51.23 -2.44
C LEU A 351 2.62 -51.59 -3.56
N LEU A 352 3.93 -51.37 -3.35
CA LEU A 352 4.97 -51.71 -4.31
C LEU A 352 5.04 -53.23 -4.55
N ALA A 353 4.81 -54.05 -3.53
CA ALA A 353 4.75 -55.50 -3.65
C ALA A 353 3.52 -55.96 -4.46
N ALA A 354 2.33 -55.43 -4.17
CA ALA A 354 1.10 -55.73 -4.90
C ALA A 354 1.15 -55.27 -6.37
N ALA A 355 1.81 -54.14 -6.65
CA ALA A 355 2.01 -53.67 -8.02
C ALA A 355 2.88 -54.63 -8.85
N ARG A 356 3.87 -55.29 -8.23
CA ARG A 356 4.75 -56.27 -8.91
C ARG A 356 4.05 -57.58 -9.25
N THR A 357 3.02 -57.97 -8.49
CA THR A 357 2.28 -59.22 -8.75
C THR A 357 1.24 -59.05 -9.86
N GLY A 358 0.83 -57.82 -10.17
CA GLY A 358 -0.22 -57.53 -11.15
C GLY A 358 -1.64 -57.91 -10.69
N ASP A 359 -1.80 -58.34 -9.44
CA ASP A 359 -3.09 -58.67 -8.86
C ASP A 359 -3.87 -57.38 -8.55
N GLN A 360 -4.94 -57.16 -9.32
CA GLN A 360 -5.75 -55.96 -9.18
C GLN A 360 -6.57 -55.88 -7.89
N ALA A 361 -6.85 -57.01 -7.22
CA ALA A 361 -7.56 -57.00 -5.94
C ALA A 361 -6.59 -56.61 -4.82
N ALA A 362 -5.42 -57.26 -4.78
CA ALA A 362 -4.36 -56.93 -3.83
C ALA A 362 -3.86 -55.49 -3.99
N LEU A 363 -3.75 -55.00 -5.24
CA LEU A 363 -3.37 -53.62 -5.50
C LEU A 363 -4.40 -52.61 -4.97
N ARG A 364 -5.70 -52.90 -5.14
CA ARG A 364 -6.77 -52.03 -4.60
C ARG A 364 -6.79 -52.02 -3.08
N GLU A 365 -6.57 -53.17 -2.45
CA GLU A 365 -6.47 -53.29 -1.00
C GLU A 365 -5.26 -52.54 -0.46
N ALA A 366 -4.08 -52.72 -1.06
CA ALA A 366 -2.88 -52.00 -0.66
C ALA A 366 -2.98 -50.48 -0.88
N LEU A 367 -3.67 -50.02 -1.94
CA LEU A 367 -3.98 -48.60 -2.14
C LEU A 367 -4.94 -48.07 -1.05
N SER A 368 -5.95 -48.84 -0.68
CA SER A 368 -6.88 -48.51 0.41
C SER A 368 -6.14 -48.37 1.74
N ASP A 369 -5.25 -49.31 2.07
CA ASP A 369 -4.49 -49.29 3.31
C ASP A 369 -3.44 -48.17 3.31
N LEU A 370 -2.75 -47.94 2.19
CA LEU A 370 -1.87 -46.79 2.04
C LEU A 370 -2.64 -45.49 2.28
N SER A 371 -3.80 -45.29 1.63
CA SER A 371 -4.60 -44.07 1.79
C SER A 371 -5.05 -43.79 3.22
N LYS A 372 -5.23 -44.83 4.04
CA LYS A 372 -5.59 -44.71 5.46
C LYS A 372 -4.37 -44.48 6.36
N SER A 373 -3.18 -44.87 5.90
CA SER A 373 -1.94 -44.69 6.65
C SER A 373 -1.55 -43.21 6.78
N ALA A 374 -0.67 -42.89 7.74
CA ALA A 374 -0.13 -41.54 7.89
C ALA A 374 0.52 -41.03 6.58
N ILE A 375 1.25 -41.89 5.87
CA ILE A 375 1.88 -41.54 4.59
C ILE A 375 0.82 -41.26 3.51
N GLY A 376 -0.24 -42.07 3.40
CA GLY A 376 -1.28 -41.82 2.40
C GLY A 376 -2.15 -40.61 2.71
N GLN A 377 -2.40 -40.31 3.98
CA GLN A 377 -3.07 -39.07 4.39
C GLN A 377 -2.23 -37.83 4.01
N VAL A 378 -0.89 -37.92 4.15
CA VAL A 378 0.05 -36.90 3.70
C VAL A 378 0.03 -36.72 2.18
N PHE A 379 0.08 -37.81 1.40
CA PHE A 379 -0.01 -37.74 -0.06
C PHE A 379 -1.36 -37.18 -0.53
N HIS A 380 -2.46 -37.57 0.12
CA HIS A 380 -3.79 -37.04 -0.19
C HIS A 380 -3.87 -35.53 0.06
N ALA A 381 -3.30 -35.04 1.17
CA ALA A 381 -3.24 -33.60 1.45
C ALA A 381 -2.41 -32.84 0.40
N ALA A 382 -1.24 -33.37 0.02
CA ALA A 382 -0.39 -32.78 -1.02
C ALA A 382 -1.07 -32.74 -2.39
N ALA A 383 -1.81 -33.78 -2.76
CA ALA A 383 -2.55 -33.87 -4.03
C ALA A 383 -3.80 -32.97 -4.09
N SER A 384 -4.30 -32.51 -2.94
CA SER A 384 -5.49 -31.65 -2.85
C SER A 384 -5.16 -30.15 -2.88
N ALA A 385 -3.87 -29.78 -2.93
CA ALA A 385 -3.44 -28.38 -3.00
C ALA A 385 -3.69 -27.78 -4.41
N PRO A 386 -4.09 -26.50 -4.51
CA PRO A 386 -4.35 -25.87 -5.80
C PRO A 386 -3.09 -25.79 -6.68
N PRO A 387 -3.20 -25.95 -8.02
CA PRO A 387 -2.05 -25.95 -8.92
C PRO A 387 -1.38 -24.57 -8.98
N THR A 388 -0.05 -24.55 -9.11
CA THR A 388 0.75 -23.32 -9.33
C THR A 388 0.35 -22.59 -10.61
N ARG A 389 0.78 -21.33 -10.71
CA ARG A 389 0.73 -20.55 -11.94
C ARG A 389 1.44 -21.23 -13.12
N GLU A 390 2.58 -21.89 -12.88
CA GLU A 390 3.29 -22.66 -13.91
C GLU A 390 2.53 -23.92 -14.33
N GLU A 391 2.00 -24.69 -13.38
CA GLU A 391 1.18 -25.89 -13.69
C GLU A 391 -0.11 -25.52 -14.42
N ARG A 392 -0.71 -24.36 -14.11
CA ARG A 392 -1.85 -23.81 -14.87
C ARG A 392 -1.45 -23.36 -16.27
N ALA A 393 -0.25 -22.80 -16.43
CA ALA A 393 0.28 -22.40 -17.74
C ALA A 393 0.62 -23.62 -18.61
N LEU A 394 1.11 -24.71 -18.00
CA LEU A 394 1.38 -26.00 -18.65
C LEU A 394 0.09 -26.78 -18.97
N ALA A 395 -0.98 -26.58 -18.20
CA ALA A 395 -2.29 -27.22 -18.42
C ALA A 395 -3.22 -26.42 -19.35
N ALA A 396 -2.80 -25.25 -19.84
CA ALA A 396 -3.61 -24.45 -20.77
C ALA A 396 -3.75 -25.16 -22.12
N PRO A 397 -4.96 -25.30 -22.69
CA PRO A 397 -5.14 -25.95 -23.98
C PRO A 397 -4.43 -25.14 -25.08
N LEU A 398 -3.59 -25.83 -25.88
CA LEU A 398 -3.05 -25.28 -27.12
C LEU A 398 -4.22 -24.81 -27.99
N GLN A 399 -4.38 -23.49 -28.16
CA GLN A 399 -5.32 -22.92 -29.11
C GLN A 399 -4.93 -23.43 -30.50
N GLN A 400 -5.79 -24.26 -31.10
CA GLN A 400 -5.69 -24.64 -32.50
C GLN A 400 -5.97 -23.40 -33.33
N ASP A 401 -4.91 -22.74 -33.80
CA ASP A 401 -5.02 -21.65 -34.75
C ASP A 401 -5.42 -22.20 -36.12
N GLY A 402 -6.47 -21.62 -36.67
CA GLY A 402 -7.23 -22.15 -37.79
C GLY A 402 -6.46 -22.14 -39.11
N MET A 403 -6.43 -23.29 -39.79
CA MET A 403 -6.20 -23.38 -41.22
C MET A 403 -7.56 -23.38 -41.94
N GLN A 404 -8.02 -22.20 -42.34
CA GLN A 404 -8.94 -22.04 -43.48
C GLN A 404 -8.20 -21.28 -44.58
N ARG A 405 -7.74 -22.01 -45.61
CA ARG A 405 -7.83 -21.64 -47.03
C ARG A 405 -7.89 -22.90 -47.87
#